data_AF-A0A2R6FX57-F1
#
_entry.id   AF-A0A2R6FX57-F1
#
_cell.length_a   1.000
_cell.length_b   1.000
_cell.length_c   1.000
_cell.angle_alpha   90.00
_cell.angle_beta   90.00
_cell.angle_gamma   90.00
#
_symmetry.space_group_name_H-M   'P 1'
#
loop_
_entity.id
_entity.type
_entity.pdbx_description
1 polymer ?
#
loop_
_entity_poly.entity_id
_entity_poly.type
_entity_poly.pdbx_seq_one_letter_code
_entity_poly.pdbx_strand_id
1 'polypeptide(L)'
;MSGRQFTTRIRRARTALAAERERTAAERDAFETFERRVGTLSPQRPGRSGGPGTLARSLSAESDRSTSMLDRVREAYRETILALDHYEEEYGESVIENLTAEFGAELGGAVAGSGGEPRSWP
;
A
#
# COMPACT_ATOMS: atom_id res chain seq x y z
N MET A 1 -17.50 39.95 18.50
CA MET A 1 -16.57 39.62 17.39
C MET A 1 -16.78 40.62 16.25
N SER A 2 -15.73 41.31 15.80
CA SER A 2 -15.84 42.31 14.71
C SER A 2 -15.99 41.63 13.34
N GLY A 3 -16.78 42.21 12.42
CA GLY A 3 -17.08 41.64 11.09
C GLY A 3 -15.84 41.31 10.24
N ARG A 4 -14.70 41.99 10.46
CA ARG A 4 -13.41 41.66 9.84
C ARG A 4 -12.81 40.32 10.31
N GLN A 5 -13.01 39.95 11.58
CA GLN A 5 -12.51 38.67 12.09
C GLN A 5 -13.33 37.49 11.58
N PHE A 6 -14.64 37.66 11.42
CA PHE A 6 -15.53 36.62 10.88
C PHE A 6 -15.19 36.30 9.42
N THR A 7 -15.08 37.32 8.56
CA THR A 7 -14.68 37.15 7.16
C THR A 7 -13.29 36.55 6.99
N THR A 8 -12.34 36.89 7.87
CA THR A 8 -11.01 36.26 7.88
C THR A 8 -11.07 34.77 8.22
N ARG A 9 -11.87 34.37 9.22
CA ARG A 9 -12.06 32.95 9.57
C ARG A 9 -12.69 32.16 8.43
N ILE A 10 -13.73 32.70 7.79
CA ILE A 10 -14.37 32.05 6.63
C ILE A 10 -13.40 31.87 5.46
N ARG A 11 -12.56 32.88 5.17
CA ARG A 11 -11.52 32.76 4.14
C ARG A 11 -10.53 31.65 4.45
N ARG A 12 -10.02 31.58 5.68
CA ARG A 12 -9.10 30.51 6.11
C ARG A 12 -9.74 29.13 6.00
N ALA A 13 -10.98 28.98 6.47
CA ALA A 13 -11.72 27.73 6.36
C ALA A 13 -11.90 27.28 4.90
N ARG A 14 -12.20 28.22 3.99
CA ARG A 14 -12.31 27.92 2.55
C ARG A 14 -10.97 27.49 1.94
N THR A 15 -9.87 28.14 2.31
CA THR A 15 -8.54 27.75 1.85
C THR A 15 -8.16 26.36 2.36
N ALA A 16 -8.38 26.07 3.65
CA ALA A 16 -8.11 24.76 4.22
C ALA A 16 -8.94 23.66 3.55
N LEU A 17 -10.24 23.91 3.33
CA LEU A 17 -11.12 22.96 2.63
C LEU A 17 -10.69 22.73 1.17
N ALA A 18 -10.21 23.77 0.47
CA ALA A 18 -9.72 23.60 -0.89
C ALA A 18 -8.47 22.71 -0.93
N ALA A 19 -7.51 22.96 -0.02
CA ALA A 19 -6.30 22.14 0.10
C ALA A 19 -6.62 20.69 0.48
N GLU A 20 -7.53 20.46 1.43
CA GLU A 20 -8.00 19.11 1.79
C GLU A 20 -8.58 18.38 0.59
N ARG A 21 -9.47 19.03 -0.18
CA ARG A 21 -10.10 18.43 -1.35
C ARG A 21 -9.07 18.07 -2.43
N GLU A 22 -8.03 18.87 -2.58
CA GLU A 22 -6.94 18.60 -3.51
C GLU A 22 -6.12 17.39 -3.07
N ARG A 23 -5.73 17.32 -1.78
CA ARG A 23 -5.04 16.14 -1.21
C ARG A 23 -5.86 14.87 -1.34
N THR A 24 -7.13 14.87 -0.93
CA THR A 24 -8.00 13.70 -1.06
C THR A 24 -8.17 13.26 -2.51
N ALA A 25 -8.23 14.20 -3.46
CA ALA A 25 -8.30 13.86 -4.87
C ALA A 25 -7.02 13.19 -5.36
N ALA A 26 -5.85 13.71 -4.97
CA ALA A 26 -4.56 13.12 -5.30
C ALA A 26 -4.37 11.72 -4.70
N GLU A 27 -4.76 11.53 -3.43
CA GLU A 27 -4.76 10.22 -2.75
C GLU A 27 -5.61 9.20 -3.50
N ARG A 28 -6.84 9.56 -3.85
CA ARG A 28 -7.73 8.71 -4.63
C ARG A 28 -7.10 8.33 -5.98
N ASP A 29 -6.55 9.30 -6.71
CA ASP A 29 -5.93 9.05 -8.02
C ASP A 29 -4.69 8.14 -7.90
N ALA A 30 -3.94 8.25 -6.79
CA ALA A 30 -2.84 7.36 -6.44
C ALA A 30 -3.32 5.93 -6.14
N PHE A 31 -4.39 5.77 -5.36
CA PHE A 31 -5.00 4.45 -5.10
C PHE A 31 -5.54 3.81 -6.37
N GLU A 32 -6.22 4.56 -7.24
CA GLU A 32 -6.67 4.05 -8.54
C GLU A 32 -5.48 3.61 -9.42
N THR A 33 -4.36 4.34 -9.35
CA THR A 33 -3.13 3.97 -10.07
C THR A 33 -2.49 2.71 -9.49
N PHE A 34 -2.44 2.59 -8.16
CA PHE A 34 -1.99 1.40 -7.47
C PHE A 34 -2.82 0.19 -7.85
N GLU A 35 -4.15 0.30 -7.80
CA GLU A 35 -5.09 -0.75 -8.17
C GLU A 35 -4.82 -1.25 -9.60
N ARG A 36 -4.70 -0.33 -10.57
CA ARG A 36 -4.39 -0.71 -11.96
C ARG A 36 -3.07 -1.47 -12.06
N ARG A 37 -2.01 -1.01 -11.37
CA ARG A 37 -0.69 -1.66 -11.39
C ARG A 37 -0.77 -3.06 -10.79
N VAL A 38 -1.38 -3.22 -9.62
CA VAL A 38 -1.57 -4.52 -8.97
C VAL A 38 -2.42 -5.44 -9.86
N GLY A 39 -3.47 -4.93 -10.51
CA GLY A 39 -4.30 -5.69 -11.45
C GLY A 39 -3.53 -6.27 -12.65
N THR A 40 -2.39 -5.69 -13.04
CA THR A 40 -1.52 -6.26 -14.08
C THR A 40 -0.65 -7.43 -13.59
N LEU A 41 -0.46 -7.56 -12.27
CA LEU A 41 0.29 -8.65 -11.66
C LEU A 41 -0.59 -9.92 -11.66
N SER A 42 -0.61 -10.64 -12.78
CA SER A 42 -1.40 -11.88 -12.90
C SER A 42 -0.91 -12.96 -11.91
N PRO A 43 -1.71 -13.40 -10.92
CA PRO A 43 -1.38 -14.55 -10.09
C PRO A 43 -1.51 -15.82 -10.93
N GLN A 44 -0.39 -16.44 -11.28
CA GLN A 44 -0.40 -17.73 -11.97
C GLN A 44 -0.77 -18.82 -10.95
N ARG A 45 -1.78 -19.64 -11.27
CA ARG A 45 -2.10 -20.83 -10.46
C ARG A 45 -0.92 -21.81 -10.51
N PRO A 46 -0.52 -22.44 -9.39
CA PRO A 46 0.51 -23.47 -9.40
C PRO A 46 0.15 -24.59 -10.38
N GLY A 47 1.00 -24.82 -11.36
CA GLY A 47 0.85 -25.92 -12.30
C GLY A 47 1.06 -27.25 -11.58
N ARG A 48 0.03 -28.11 -11.55
CA ARG A 48 0.12 -29.47 -10.97
C ARG A 48 1.05 -30.33 -11.83
N SER A 49 2.34 -30.44 -11.49
CA SER A 49 3.29 -31.20 -12.33
C SER A 49 4.33 -32.00 -11.54
N GLY A 50 4.28 -33.32 -11.70
CA GLY A 50 5.41 -34.26 -11.58
C GLY A 50 5.70 -34.83 -10.18
N GLY A 51 6.37 -35.98 -10.14
CA GLY A 51 6.62 -36.81 -8.94
C GLY A 51 7.47 -36.17 -7.82
N PRO A 52 7.88 -36.93 -6.79
CA PRO A 52 8.40 -36.40 -5.52
C PRO A 52 9.53 -35.35 -5.64
N GLY A 53 10.46 -35.53 -6.58
CA GLY A 53 11.54 -34.57 -6.84
C GLY A 53 11.12 -33.33 -7.66
N THR A 54 10.04 -33.43 -8.42
CA THR A 54 9.44 -32.31 -9.16
C THR A 54 8.57 -31.43 -8.26
N LEU A 55 7.90 -32.03 -7.27
CA LEU A 55 7.13 -31.30 -6.25
C LEU A 55 8.00 -30.32 -5.45
N ALA A 56 9.12 -30.77 -4.88
CA ALA A 56 10.00 -29.89 -4.08
C ALA A 56 10.53 -28.69 -4.90
N ARG A 57 11.00 -28.93 -6.13
CA ARG A 57 11.44 -27.87 -7.05
C ARG A 57 10.30 -26.93 -7.44
N SER A 58 9.11 -27.47 -7.67
CA SER A 58 7.91 -26.67 -8.00
C SER A 58 7.51 -25.77 -6.84
N LEU A 59 7.57 -26.27 -5.60
CA LEU A 59 7.26 -25.50 -4.40
C LEU A 59 8.26 -24.35 -4.20
N SER A 60 9.58 -24.62 -4.30
CA SER A 60 10.59 -23.57 -4.21
C SER A 60 10.42 -22.49 -5.29
N ALA A 61 10.19 -22.91 -6.54
CA ALA A 61 9.96 -21.97 -7.64
C ALA A 61 8.66 -21.15 -7.49
N GLU A 62 7.65 -21.69 -6.80
CA GLU A 62 6.41 -20.99 -6.48
C GLU A 62 6.62 -19.97 -5.35
N SER A 63 7.39 -20.33 -4.33
CA SER A 63 7.77 -19.42 -3.25
C SER A 63 8.59 -18.24 -3.77
N ASP A 64 9.60 -18.47 -4.61
CA ASP A 64 10.40 -17.38 -5.21
C ASP A 64 9.55 -16.44 -6.07
N ARG A 65 8.61 -17.00 -6.86
CA ARG A 65 7.67 -16.21 -7.66
C ARG A 65 6.73 -15.38 -6.80
N SER A 66 6.23 -15.95 -5.72
CA SER A 66 5.35 -15.28 -4.77
C SER A 66 6.08 -14.11 -4.08
N THR A 67 7.32 -14.32 -3.63
CA THR A 67 8.17 -13.25 -3.09
C THR A 67 8.37 -12.14 -4.11
N SER A 68 8.73 -12.48 -5.36
CA SER A 68 8.91 -11.50 -6.44
C SER A 68 7.62 -10.72 -6.74
N MET A 69 6.45 -11.35 -6.64
CA MET A 69 5.17 -10.69 -6.83
C MET A 69 4.86 -9.72 -5.69
N LEU A 70 5.07 -10.13 -4.45
CA LEU A 70 4.91 -9.25 -3.28
C LEU A 70 5.88 -8.07 -3.33
N ASP A 71 7.11 -8.25 -3.83
CA ASP A 71 8.07 -7.15 -4.00
C ASP A 71 7.53 -6.12 -5.00
N ARG A 72 6.91 -6.57 -6.10
CA ARG A 72 6.26 -5.67 -7.06
C ARG A 72 5.04 -4.95 -6.49
N VAL A 73 4.27 -5.60 -5.62
CA VAL A 73 3.16 -4.95 -4.91
C VAL A 73 3.69 -3.85 -3.99
N ARG A 74 4.75 -4.13 -3.21
CA ARG A 74 5.37 -3.15 -2.32
C ARG A 74 5.98 -1.97 -3.10
N GLU A 75 6.61 -2.24 -4.25
CA GLU A 75 7.13 -1.17 -5.12
C GLU A 75 6.00 -0.31 -5.68
N ALA A 76 4.95 -0.94 -6.21
CA ALA A 76 3.79 -0.21 -6.71
C ALA A 76 3.19 0.71 -5.64
N TYR A 77 3.09 0.24 -4.39
CA TYR A 77 2.59 1.04 -3.27
C TYR A 77 3.49 2.25 -2.98
N ARG A 78 4.81 2.03 -2.96
CA ARG A 78 5.79 3.10 -2.72
C ARG A 78 5.72 4.18 -3.81
N GLU A 79 5.70 3.77 -5.08
CA GLU A 79 5.73 4.68 -6.21
C GLU A 79 4.41 5.43 -6.46
N THR A 80 3.31 5.03 -5.83
CA THR A 80 2.01 5.70 -6.01
C THR A 80 1.54 6.42 -4.77
N ILE A 81 1.43 5.73 -3.64
CA ILE A 81 0.78 6.28 -2.43
C ILE A 81 1.82 7.02 -1.59
N LEU A 82 2.96 6.38 -1.30
CA LEU A 82 4.02 7.02 -0.51
C LEU A 82 4.79 8.11 -1.28
N ALA A 83 4.66 8.15 -2.61
CA ALA A 83 5.27 9.17 -3.46
C ALA A 83 4.46 10.50 -3.53
N LEU A 84 3.30 10.57 -2.87
CA LEU A 84 2.55 11.83 -2.76
C LEU A 84 3.33 12.83 -1.91
N ASP A 85 3.42 14.08 -2.37
CA ASP A 85 4.22 15.14 -1.75
C ASP A 85 3.94 15.33 -0.25
N HIS A 86 2.69 15.10 0.18
CA HIS A 86 2.29 15.23 1.59
C HIS A 86 2.61 13.99 2.46
N TYR A 87 2.90 12.83 1.87
CA TYR A 87 3.22 11.61 2.64
C TYR A 87 4.67 11.60 3.18
N GLU A 88 5.64 12.14 2.44
CA GLU A 88 7.03 12.26 2.92
C GLU A 88 7.15 13.25 4.10
N GLU A 89 6.34 14.31 4.11
CA GLU A 89 6.36 15.32 5.18
C GLU A 89 5.57 14.90 6.44
N GLU A 90 4.57 14.02 6.31
CA GLU A 90 3.58 13.78 7.38
C GLU A 90 3.71 12.43 8.12
N TYR A 91 4.29 11.38 7.51
CA TYR A 91 4.26 10.04 8.11
C TYR A 91 5.62 9.39 8.33
N GLY A 92 6.55 9.41 7.36
CA GLY A 92 7.84 8.69 7.49
C GLY A 92 7.72 7.18 7.73
N GLU A 93 6.50 6.64 7.63
CA GLU A 93 6.18 5.24 7.90
C GLU A 93 6.66 4.33 6.77
N SER A 94 7.02 3.09 7.13
CA SER A 94 7.38 2.09 6.12
C SER A 94 6.15 1.64 5.31
N VAL A 95 6.37 1.08 4.12
CA VAL A 95 5.29 0.50 3.27
C VAL A 95 4.38 -0.44 4.06
N ILE A 96 4.94 -1.29 4.93
CA ILE A 96 4.17 -2.28 5.70
C ILE A 96 3.36 -1.63 6.83
N GLU A 97 3.92 -0.61 7.47
CA GLU A 97 3.27 0.14 8.55
C GLU A 97 2.03 0.86 8.01
N ASN A 98 2.20 1.64 6.94
CA ASN A 98 1.09 2.36 6.32
C ASN A 98 0.04 1.38 5.73
N LEU A 99 0.46 0.30 5.06
CA LEU A 99 -0.48 -0.75 4.59
C LEU A 99 -1.29 -1.38 5.73
N THR A 100 -0.66 -1.59 6.89
CA THR A 100 -1.32 -2.18 8.05
C THR A 100 -2.32 -1.19 8.66
N ALA A 101 -1.98 0.09 8.72
CA ALA A 101 -2.88 1.13 9.20
C ALA A 101 -4.12 1.27 8.30
N GLU A 102 -3.93 1.25 6.98
CA GLU A 102 -5.01 1.47 6.00
C GLU A 102 -5.89 0.24 5.77
N PHE A 103 -5.31 -0.96 5.69
CA PHE A 103 -6.02 -2.19 5.28
C PHE A 103 -6.10 -3.26 6.37
N GLY A 104 -5.51 -3.01 7.54
CA GLY A 104 -5.49 -3.92 8.67
C GLY A 104 -4.34 -4.94 8.64
N ALA A 105 -4.14 -5.58 9.80
CA ALA A 105 -3.00 -6.45 10.07
C ALA A 105 -2.94 -7.71 9.19
N GLU A 106 -4.09 -8.24 8.76
CA GLU A 106 -4.14 -9.42 7.89
C GLU A 106 -3.47 -9.14 6.54
N LEU A 107 -3.88 -8.06 5.87
CA LEU A 107 -3.30 -7.70 4.58
C LEU A 107 -1.85 -7.22 4.74
N GLY A 108 -1.56 -6.43 5.77
CA GLY A 108 -0.20 -6.01 6.09
C GLY A 108 0.76 -7.20 6.28
N GLY A 109 0.34 -8.22 7.02
CA GLY A 109 1.12 -9.45 7.23
C GLY A 109 1.28 -10.29 5.95
N ALA A 110 0.21 -10.44 5.17
CA ALA A 110 0.26 -11.15 3.89
C ALA A 110 1.24 -10.48 2.91
N VAL A 111 1.22 -9.15 2.82
CA VAL A 111 2.13 -8.39 1.96
C VAL A 111 3.54 -8.35 2.55
N ALA A 112 3.74 -8.42 3.86
CA ALA A 112 5.06 -8.54 4.46
C ALA A 112 5.77 -9.85 4.06
N GLY A 113 5.03 -10.89 3.66
CA GLY A 113 5.57 -12.19 3.26
C GLY A 113 5.58 -13.22 4.39
N SER A 114 4.93 -12.95 5.53
CA SER A 114 4.74 -13.94 6.58
C SER A 114 3.55 -14.83 6.25
N GLY A 115 3.80 -15.92 5.51
CA GLY A 115 2.94 -17.08 5.59
C GLY A 115 3.06 -17.72 6.97
N GLY A 116 2.25 -17.28 7.93
CA GLY A 116 2.08 -17.94 9.23
C GLY A 116 3.10 -17.56 10.32
N GLU A 117 2.53 -17.21 11.47
CA GLU A 117 3.10 -16.98 12.81
C GLU A 117 3.73 -15.62 13.14
N PRO A 118 3.24 -14.95 14.22
CA PRO A 118 3.95 -13.84 14.84
C PRO A 118 5.23 -14.40 15.50
N ARG A 119 6.38 -13.92 15.04
CA ARG A 119 7.67 -14.24 15.60
C ARG A 119 7.81 -13.59 16.98
N SER A 120 7.56 -14.36 18.04
CA SER A 120 7.94 -14.00 19.41
C SER A 120 9.46 -13.86 19.48
N TRP A 121 9.94 -12.68 19.90
CA TRP A 121 11.36 -12.43 20.18
C TRP A 121 11.59 -12.50 21.70
N PRO A 122 12.76 -12.99 22.18
CA PRO A 122 13.05 -13.30 23.58
C PRO A 122 12.90 -12.16 24.58
#